data_AF-A0A812T7H6-F1
#
_entry.id   AF-A0A812T7H6-F1
#
_cell.length_a   1.000
_cell.length_b   1.000
_cell.length_c   1.000
_cell.angle_alpha   90.00
_cell.angle_beta   90.00
_cell.angle_gamma   90.00
#
_symmetry.space_group_name_H-M   'P 1'
#
loop_
_entity.id
_entity.type
_entity.pdbx_description
1 polymer ?
#
loop_
_entity_poly.entity_id
_entity_poly.type
_entity_poly.pdbx_seq_one_letter_code
_entity_poly.pdbx_strand_id
1 'polypeptide(L)'
;MLPAWFSVTLGAGVQSSAPLPYMALPDAVLQFQYQLSGLLDHTAISAPPVRLDATNGSLLKNSGRLPIARAAAASSAVFGSELIDGVVAAEMSSLLKAEVGVWIGLGDQGPDFFSDAEQLLASLRANVSPTTLSTFAQSAVHALLDGGYSDGTGIAQAVAAGASEVVTVLNSFSTNDPAYVAQLFPNATTPLKPGVPRQLFPVFEFPAAAAVEAAFGAFQTLQLAPGSTYLKVFAFGSFQAVTAENPYFGTRRGRTVTIHVLNIGAELSIGFFENFAHYASLLQEIALTLRAPANKELVEENLRPLFYGTAGARHAVDIMV
;
A
#
# COMPACT_ATOMS: atom_id res chain seq x y z
N MET A 1 11.32 -5.31 -7.03
CA MET A 1 10.37 -4.82 -6.01
C MET A 1 9.60 -6.00 -5.46
N LEU A 2 9.40 -6.05 -4.14
CA LEU A 2 8.63 -7.08 -3.46
C LEU A 2 7.57 -6.39 -2.59
N PRO A 3 6.34 -6.91 -2.48
CA PRO A 3 5.37 -6.41 -1.52
C PRO A 3 5.92 -6.52 -0.10
N ALA A 4 5.74 -5.46 0.68
CA ALA A 4 6.19 -5.37 2.06
C ALA A 4 5.07 -4.83 2.95
N TRP A 5 5.07 -5.26 4.22
CA TRP A 5 4.00 -4.98 5.17
C TRP A 5 4.57 -4.53 6.50
N PHE A 6 4.14 -3.36 6.97
CA PHE A 6 4.34 -2.99 8.36
C PHE A 6 3.12 -3.47 9.14
N SER A 7 3.36 -4.18 10.24
CA SER A 7 2.26 -4.59 11.12
C SER A 7 2.62 -4.29 12.56
N VAL A 8 1.66 -3.69 13.27
CA VAL A 8 1.79 -3.31 14.68
C VAL A 8 0.48 -3.58 15.40
N THR A 9 0.57 -3.99 16.66
CA THR A 9 -0.61 -4.04 17.53
C THR A 9 -0.67 -2.75 18.34
N LEU A 10 -1.67 -1.91 18.08
CA LEU A 10 -1.84 -0.66 18.82
C LEU A 10 -1.99 -0.94 20.32
N GLY A 11 -1.19 -0.24 21.14
CA GLY A 11 -1.18 -0.42 22.59
C GLY A 11 -0.38 -1.63 23.10
N ALA A 12 0.24 -2.44 22.22
CA ALA A 12 1.09 -3.57 22.64
C ALA A 12 2.46 -3.14 23.22
N GLY A 13 2.77 -1.84 23.15
CA GLY A 13 3.98 -1.25 23.73
C GLY A 13 5.21 -1.33 22.82
N VAL A 14 6.26 -0.58 23.17
CA VAL A 14 7.47 -0.42 22.35
C VAL A 14 8.36 -1.66 22.24
N GLN A 15 7.97 -2.77 22.85
CA GLN A 15 8.68 -4.05 22.81
C GLN A 15 7.89 -5.12 22.06
N SER A 16 6.74 -4.76 21.46
CA SER A 16 5.93 -5.71 20.71
C SER A 16 6.60 -6.09 19.40
N SER A 17 6.50 -7.37 19.06
CA SER A 17 6.86 -7.87 17.74
C SER A 17 5.69 -7.73 16.76
N ALA A 18 6.02 -7.70 15.47
CA ALA A 18 5.06 -7.55 14.39
C ALA A 18 4.10 -8.77 14.42
N PRO A 19 2.77 -8.58 14.41
CA PRO A 19 1.83 -9.70 14.37
C PRO A 19 1.85 -10.44 13.02
N LEU A 20 2.35 -9.80 11.95
CA LEU A 20 2.49 -10.37 10.62
C LEU A 20 3.95 -10.24 10.14
N PRO A 21 4.41 -11.14 9.26
CA PRO A 21 5.72 -11.00 8.64
C PRO A 21 5.81 -9.71 7.81
N TYR A 22 7.02 -9.27 7.48
CA TYR A 22 7.25 -8.09 6.65
C TYR A 22 7.08 -8.40 5.16
N MET A 23 7.40 -9.62 4.73
CA MET A 23 7.23 -10.09 3.36
C MET A 23 6.67 -11.51 3.37
N ALA A 24 6.00 -11.89 2.29
CA ALA A 24 5.39 -13.20 2.14
C ALA A 24 6.40 -14.36 2.01
N LEU A 25 7.64 -14.02 1.67
CA LEU A 25 8.73 -14.95 1.38
C LEU A 25 9.73 -14.96 2.55
N PRO A 26 9.41 -15.59 3.69
CA PRO A 26 10.26 -15.56 4.88
C PRO A 26 11.63 -16.20 4.65
N ASP A 27 11.71 -17.16 3.73
CA ASP A 27 12.93 -17.87 3.36
C ASP A 27 13.67 -17.23 2.17
N ALA A 28 13.14 -16.14 1.59
CA ALA A 28 13.84 -15.45 0.52
C ALA A 28 15.14 -14.85 1.06
N VAL A 29 16.23 -15.18 0.38
CA VAL A 29 17.51 -14.53 0.55
C VAL A 29 17.60 -13.43 -0.50
N LEU A 30 17.52 -12.17 -0.06
CA LEU A 30 17.62 -11.02 -0.96
C LEU A 30 19.06 -10.53 -0.98
N GLN A 31 19.54 -10.14 -2.15
CA GLN A 31 20.83 -9.49 -2.31
C GLN A 31 20.66 -8.27 -3.21
N PHE A 32 20.96 -7.10 -2.65
CA PHE A 32 20.92 -5.86 -3.40
C PHE A 32 22.25 -5.65 -4.13
N GLN A 33 22.17 -5.23 -5.38
CA GLN A 33 23.34 -4.85 -6.18
C GLN A 33 23.28 -3.36 -6.46
N TYR A 34 24.38 -2.67 -6.15
CA TYR A 34 24.54 -1.24 -6.35
C TYR A 34 25.56 -1.00 -7.45
N GLN A 35 25.26 -0.04 -8.31
CA GLN A 35 26.11 0.29 -9.45
C GLN A 35 26.43 1.79 -9.42
N LEU A 36 27.71 2.09 -9.53
CA LEU A 36 28.22 3.42 -9.82
C LEU A 36 28.74 3.43 -11.25
N SER A 37 28.14 4.28 -12.08
CA SER A 37 28.54 4.47 -13.47
C SER A 37 29.03 5.91 -13.65
N GLY A 38 30.32 6.05 -13.90
CA GLY A 38 30.96 7.29 -14.35
C GLY A 38 31.17 7.28 -15.87
N LEU A 39 31.79 8.35 -16.38
CA LEU A 39 32.06 8.50 -17.82
C LEU A 39 33.03 7.43 -18.36
N LEU A 40 33.92 6.91 -17.50
CA LEU A 40 34.98 5.95 -17.85
C LEU A 40 35.07 4.73 -16.92
N ASP A 41 34.37 4.75 -15.79
CA ASP A 41 34.48 3.72 -14.75
C ASP A 41 33.10 3.18 -14.38
N HIS A 42 33.04 1.86 -14.21
CA HIS A 42 31.87 1.16 -13.68
C HIS A 42 32.29 0.34 -12.45
N THR A 43 31.65 0.62 -11.32
CA THR A 43 31.86 -0.15 -10.09
C THR A 43 30.53 -0.77 -9.67
N ALA A 44 30.52 -2.08 -9.45
CA ALA A 44 29.37 -2.79 -8.91
C ALA A 44 29.73 -3.40 -7.55
N ILE A 45 28.89 -3.17 -6.54
CA ILE A 45 29.05 -3.71 -5.19
C ILE A 45 27.76 -4.42 -4.80
N SER A 46 27.87 -5.62 -4.23
CA SER A 46 26.71 -6.35 -3.72
C SER A 46 26.64 -6.21 -2.20
N ALA A 47 25.43 -5.99 -1.68
CA ALA A 47 25.17 -6.10 -0.25
C ALA A 47 25.45 -7.53 0.26
N PRO A 48 25.71 -7.68 1.57
CA PRO A 48 25.50 -8.95 2.25
C PRO A 48 24.07 -9.45 2.00
N PRO A 49 23.86 -10.78 1.87
CA PRO A 49 22.51 -11.32 1.76
C PRO A 49 21.67 -10.99 3.00
N VAL A 50 20.46 -10.49 2.80
CA VAL A 50 19.50 -10.18 3.87
C VAL A 50 18.36 -11.19 3.90
N ARG A 51 17.78 -11.41 5.08
CA ARG A 51 16.72 -12.41 5.32
C ARG A 51 15.54 -11.80 6.08
N LEU A 52 14.45 -12.58 6.17
CA LEU A 52 13.22 -12.34 6.95
C LEU A 52 12.40 -11.12 6.49
N ASP A 53 12.96 -9.93 6.66
CA ASP A 53 12.30 -8.64 6.47
C ASP A 53 13.18 -7.63 5.71
N ALA A 54 14.18 -8.12 4.99
CA ALA A 54 15.23 -7.30 4.37
C ALA A 54 16.07 -6.45 5.37
N THR A 55 15.86 -6.64 6.68
CA THR A 55 16.57 -5.98 7.79
C THR A 55 17.06 -6.99 8.85
N ASN A 56 17.13 -8.28 8.50
CA ASN A 56 17.56 -9.38 9.38
C ASN A 56 16.71 -9.55 10.67
N GLY A 57 15.41 -9.28 10.58
CA GLY A 57 14.44 -9.48 11.65
C GLY A 57 14.23 -8.26 12.55
N SER A 58 14.90 -7.14 12.28
CA SER A 58 14.80 -5.94 13.10
C SER A 58 13.43 -5.28 13.02
N LEU A 59 12.79 -5.26 11.85
CA LEU A 59 11.41 -4.76 11.68
C LEU A 59 10.41 -5.63 12.43
N LEU A 60 10.61 -6.95 12.38
CA LEU A 60 9.74 -7.89 13.10
C LEU A 60 9.88 -7.76 14.61
N LYS A 61 11.11 -7.71 15.12
CA LYS A 61 11.39 -7.68 16.56
C LYS A 61 10.99 -6.35 17.21
N ASN A 62 11.20 -5.24 16.51
CA ASN A 62 11.04 -3.89 17.05
C ASN A 62 9.80 -3.17 16.51
N SER A 63 8.78 -3.90 16.05
CA SER A 63 7.60 -3.32 15.42
C SER A 63 6.89 -2.26 16.30
N GLY A 64 6.88 -2.47 17.61
CA GLY A 64 6.30 -1.51 18.57
C GLY A 64 7.02 -0.16 18.62
N ARG A 65 8.21 -0.07 18.02
CA ARG A 65 8.99 1.17 17.87
C ARG A 65 8.86 1.80 16.48
N LEU A 66 8.11 1.19 15.57
CA LEU A 66 7.94 1.71 14.22
C LEU A 66 7.25 3.07 14.30
N PRO A 67 7.89 4.15 13.84
CA PRO A 67 7.20 5.40 13.67
C PRO A 67 6.18 5.22 12.55
N ILE A 68 4.89 5.06 12.92
CA ILE A 68 3.77 4.89 11.98
C ILE A 68 3.81 5.95 10.88
N ALA A 69 4.17 7.19 11.24
CA ALA A 69 4.32 8.27 10.28
C ALA A 69 5.38 8.01 9.19
N ARG A 70 6.50 7.31 9.48
CA ARG A 70 7.51 6.98 8.47
C ARG A 70 7.11 5.76 7.63
N ALA A 71 6.46 4.76 8.23
CA ALA A 71 5.87 3.66 7.47
C ALA A 71 4.82 4.19 6.48
N ALA A 72 3.94 5.08 6.95
CA ALA A 72 2.96 5.76 6.12
C ALA A 72 3.61 6.73 5.11
N ALA A 73 4.78 7.32 5.39
CA ALA A 73 5.48 8.20 4.44
C ALA A 73 6.00 7.47 3.19
N ALA A 74 6.13 6.14 3.22
CA ALA A 74 6.42 5.38 2.02
C ALA A 74 5.28 5.48 0.98
N SER A 75 4.09 5.97 1.37
CA SER A 75 2.87 6.02 0.55
C SER A 75 2.75 7.15 -0.48
N SER A 76 3.86 7.73 -0.94
CA SER A 76 3.76 8.68 -2.06
C SER A 76 3.50 7.92 -3.38
N ALA A 77 2.23 7.59 -3.62
CA ALA A 77 1.75 6.95 -4.84
C ALA A 77 2.13 7.75 -6.09
N VAL A 78 2.30 9.06 -5.99
CA VAL A 78 2.55 9.92 -7.16
C VAL A 78 3.95 9.74 -7.72
N PHE A 79 4.95 9.45 -6.88
CA PHE A 79 6.36 9.57 -7.28
C PHE A 79 7.22 8.33 -7.04
N GLY A 80 6.70 7.28 -6.40
CA GLY A 80 7.43 6.02 -6.24
C GLY A 80 7.94 5.40 -7.56
N SER A 81 7.24 5.62 -8.68
CA SER A 81 7.66 5.18 -10.02
C SER A 81 8.95 5.84 -10.47
N GLU A 82 9.24 7.05 -10.01
CA GLU A 82 10.43 7.78 -10.43
C GLU A 82 11.70 7.09 -9.94
N LEU A 83 11.65 6.48 -8.75
CA LEU A 83 12.74 5.67 -8.23
C LEU A 83 12.94 4.36 -9.01
N ILE A 84 11.91 3.94 -9.76
CA ILE A 84 11.99 2.79 -10.67
C ILE A 84 12.55 3.25 -12.02
N ASP A 85 12.09 4.40 -12.54
CA ASP A 85 12.52 5.01 -13.80
C ASP A 85 13.54 6.13 -13.56
N GLY A 86 14.77 5.75 -13.22
CA GLY A 86 15.82 6.62 -12.64
C GLY A 86 16.24 7.90 -13.39
N VAL A 87 15.72 8.18 -14.60
CA VAL A 87 15.93 9.47 -15.29
C VAL A 87 14.98 10.55 -14.76
N VAL A 88 13.73 10.19 -14.43
CA VAL A 88 12.70 11.15 -13.98
C VAL A 88 12.92 11.56 -12.51
N ALA A 89 13.41 10.64 -11.67
CA ALA A 89 13.65 10.91 -10.25
C ALA A 89 14.60 12.07 -9.96
N ALA A 90 15.65 12.25 -10.77
CA ALA A 90 16.65 13.29 -10.53
C ALA A 90 16.10 14.70 -10.78
N GLU A 91 15.33 14.86 -11.87
CA GLU A 91 14.71 16.14 -12.23
C GLU A 91 13.61 16.52 -11.24
N MET A 92 12.81 15.55 -10.81
CA MET A 92 11.67 15.77 -9.92
C MET A 92 12.08 15.97 -8.46
N SER A 93 13.09 15.24 -7.96
CA SER A 93 13.67 15.52 -6.64
C SER A 93 14.25 16.93 -6.57
N SER A 94 14.86 17.40 -7.67
CA SER A 94 15.36 18.77 -7.81
C SER A 94 14.22 19.80 -7.80
N LEU A 95 13.13 19.53 -8.51
CA LEU A 95 11.96 20.41 -8.58
C LEU A 95 11.23 20.53 -7.23
N LEU A 96 10.98 19.40 -6.57
CA LEU A 96 10.24 19.34 -5.31
C LEU A 96 11.09 19.72 -4.09
N LYS A 97 12.42 19.71 -4.24
CA LYS A 97 13.38 19.86 -3.13
C LYS A 97 13.07 18.90 -1.98
N ALA A 98 12.60 17.70 -2.30
CA ALA A 98 12.13 16.70 -1.37
C ALA A 98 12.66 15.31 -1.75
N GLU A 99 12.82 14.45 -0.75
CA GLU A 99 13.11 13.04 -0.99
C GLU A 99 11.82 12.28 -1.27
N VAL A 100 11.82 11.56 -2.39
CA VAL A 100 10.64 10.87 -2.90
C VAL A 100 10.49 9.45 -2.31
N GLY A 101 11.61 8.85 -1.89
CA GLY A 101 11.65 7.51 -1.31
C GLY A 101 11.93 7.54 0.17
N VAL A 102 11.32 6.60 0.90
CA VAL A 102 11.72 6.31 2.27
C VAL A 102 12.81 5.25 2.22
N TRP A 103 13.96 5.52 2.84
CA TRP A 103 15.11 4.62 2.80
C TRP A 103 15.23 3.86 4.10
N ILE A 104 15.51 2.56 4.01
CA ILE A 104 15.79 1.70 5.15
C ILE A 104 17.05 0.87 4.88
N GLY A 105 17.71 0.43 5.95
CA GLY A 105 18.86 -0.46 5.85
C GLY A 105 18.89 -1.48 7.00
N LEU A 106 20.05 -2.10 7.19
CA LEU A 106 20.33 -2.88 8.38
C LEU A 106 20.44 -1.94 9.58
N GLY A 107 19.71 -2.25 10.65
CA GLY A 107 19.81 -1.53 11.92
C GLY A 107 19.44 -2.44 13.08
N ASP A 108 20.06 -2.23 14.24
CA ASP A 108 19.89 -3.10 15.41
C ASP A 108 18.74 -2.67 16.34
N GLN A 109 18.18 -1.47 16.12
CA GLN A 109 17.20 -0.84 17.01
C GLN A 109 16.12 -0.08 16.22
N GLY A 110 14.85 -0.48 16.40
CA GLY A 110 13.63 0.26 16.03
C GLY A 110 13.79 1.43 15.06
N PRO A 111 13.75 2.71 15.48
CA PRO A 111 13.75 3.84 14.54
C PRO A 111 15.07 4.06 13.77
N ASP A 112 16.18 3.46 14.23
CA ASP A 112 17.53 3.80 13.76
C ASP A 112 17.75 3.34 12.30
N PHE A 113 17.08 2.28 11.83
CA PHE A 113 17.23 1.81 10.45
C PHE A 113 16.73 2.81 9.37
N PHE A 114 15.85 3.76 9.72
CA PHE A 114 15.47 4.84 8.80
C PHE A 114 16.52 5.96 8.81
N SER A 115 16.89 6.44 10.00
CA SER A 115 17.84 7.55 10.12
C SER A 115 19.26 7.19 9.68
N ASP A 116 19.69 5.96 9.92
CA ASP A 116 21.00 5.46 9.50
C ASP A 116 21.06 5.35 7.98
N ALA A 117 19.98 4.85 7.35
CA ALA A 117 19.86 4.80 5.90
C ALA A 117 19.87 6.21 5.27
N GLU A 118 19.16 7.18 5.87
CA GLU A 118 19.16 8.59 5.46
C GLU A 118 20.58 9.21 5.53
N GLN A 119 21.31 8.96 6.63
CA GLN A 119 22.69 9.46 6.80
C GLN A 119 23.67 8.84 5.79
N LEU A 120 23.54 7.53 5.54
CA LEU A 120 24.34 6.82 4.55
C LEU A 120 24.06 7.33 3.13
N LEU A 121 22.79 7.59 2.81
CA LEU A 121 22.40 8.17 1.53
C LEU A 121 22.95 9.59 1.36
N ALA A 122 22.84 10.43 2.40
CA ALA A 122 23.40 11.78 2.40
C ALA A 122 24.92 11.75 2.19
N SER A 123 25.61 10.84 2.86
CA SER A 123 27.06 10.65 2.71
C SER A 123 27.45 10.20 1.30
N LEU A 124 26.69 9.26 0.71
CA LEU A 124 26.90 8.81 -0.66
C LEU A 124 26.71 9.95 -1.65
N ARG A 125 25.67 10.79 -1.48
CA ARG A 125 25.41 11.95 -2.35
C ARG A 125 26.45 13.04 -2.22
N ALA A 126 26.94 13.30 -1.00
CA ALA A 126 27.97 14.30 -0.76
C ALA A 126 29.32 13.92 -1.39
N ASN A 127 29.64 12.62 -1.42
CA ASN A 127 30.86 12.10 -2.02
C ASN A 127 30.63 10.72 -2.63
N VAL A 128 30.36 10.67 -3.92
CA VAL A 128 30.15 9.42 -4.65
C VAL A 128 31.51 8.76 -4.95
N SER A 129 31.82 7.66 -4.26
CA SER A 129 33.08 6.93 -4.40
C SER A 129 32.86 5.42 -4.17
N PRO A 130 33.78 4.54 -4.61
CA PRO A 130 33.70 3.12 -4.28
C PRO A 130 33.61 2.84 -2.77
N THR A 131 34.27 3.65 -1.95
CA THR A 131 34.24 3.53 -0.48
C THR A 131 32.85 3.86 0.09
N THR A 132 32.26 5.00 -0.30
CA THR A 132 30.94 5.38 0.18
C THR A 132 29.84 4.47 -0.34
N LEU A 133 29.97 3.99 -1.59
CA LEU A 133 29.10 2.95 -2.15
C LEU A 133 29.21 1.63 -1.39
N SER A 134 30.43 1.24 -0.99
CA SER A 134 30.66 0.02 -0.20
C SER A 134 29.98 0.10 1.16
N THR A 135 30.12 1.22 1.89
CA THR A 135 29.44 1.42 3.17
C THR A 135 27.91 1.38 3.02
N PHE A 136 27.38 2.04 1.98
CA PHE A 136 25.96 2.02 1.66
C PHE A 136 25.45 0.59 1.38
N ALA A 137 26.19 -0.17 0.57
CA ALA A 137 25.88 -1.55 0.22
C ALA A 137 25.99 -2.50 1.41
N GLN A 138 27.00 -2.34 2.28
CA GLN A 138 27.17 -3.16 3.48
C GLN A 138 26.00 -3.06 4.45
N SER A 139 25.33 -1.91 4.47
CA SER A 139 24.14 -1.66 5.28
C SER A 139 22.85 -2.05 4.54
N ALA A 140 22.94 -2.70 3.38
CA ALA A 140 21.82 -3.14 2.55
C ALA A 140 20.73 -2.08 2.35
N VAL A 141 21.14 -0.81 2.20
CA VAL A 141 20.18 0.31 2.12
C VAL A 141 19.32 0.17 0.87
N HIS A 142 18.00 0.22 1.02
CA HIS A 142 17.03 0.11 -0.07
C HIS A 142 15.84 1.03 0.16
N ALA A 143 15.14 1.33 -0.94
CA ALA A 143 13.98 2.21 -0.91
C ALA A 143 12.69 1.40 -0.64
N LEU A 144 11.82 2.01 0.16
CA LEU A 144 10.42 1.67 0.30
C LEU A 144 9.60 2.56 -0.61
N LEU A 145 8.67 1.92 -1.32
CA LEU A 145 7.77 2.58 -2.26
C LEU A 145 6.34 2.39 -1.79
N ASP A 146 5.47 3.23 -2.35
CA ASP A 146 4.04 3.22 -2.04
C ASP A 146 3.39 1.88 -2.36
N GLY A 147 2.50 1.43 -1.47
CA GLY A 147 1.79 0.16 -1.58
C GLY A 147 0.99 0.03 -2.88
N GLY A 148 0.56 1.15 -3.48
CA GLY A 148 -0.08 1.22 -4.79
C GLY A 148 0.79 0.76 -5.96
N TYR A 149 2.10 0.58 -5.78
CA TYR A 149 2.95 -0.12 -6.75
C TYR A 149 2.95 -1.64 -6.60
N SER A 150 2.21 -2.18 -5.63
CA SER A 150 2.00 -3.62 -5.46
C SER A 150 0.52 -3.99 -5.50
N ASP A 151 -0.25 -3.47 -4.56
CA ASP A 151 -1.69 -3.60 -4.46
C ASP A 151 -2.25 -2.30 -3.86
N GLY A 152 -2.82 -1.45 -4.70
CA GLY A 152 -3.43 -0.17 -4.29
C GLY A 152 -4.75 -0.29 -3.54
N THR A 153 -5.21 -1.52 -3.26
CA THR A 153 -6.49 -1.78 -2.58
C THR A 153 -6.33 -2.35 -1.17
N GLY A 154 -5.15 -2.88 -0.85
CA GLY A 154 -4.88 -3.63 0.39
C GLY A 154 -5.55 -5.02 0.47
N ILE A 155 -6.37 -5.41 -0.52
CA ILE A 155 -7.09 -6.70 -0.52
C ILE A 155 -6.11 -7.88 -0.50
N ALA A 156 -5.09 -7.86 -1.35
CA ALA A 156 -4.14 -8.95 -1.47
C ALA A 156 -3.39 -9.18 -0.15
N GLN A 157 -3.04 -8.09 0.53
CA GLN A 157 -2.35 -8.12 1.81
C GLN A 157 -3.25 -8.67 2.93
N ALA A 158 -4.51 -8.20 3.01
CA ALA A 158 -5.47 -8.71 4.00
C ALA A 158 -5.73 -10.21 3.82
N VAL A 159 -5.91 -10.67 2.57
CA VAL A 159 -6.13 -12.08 2.27
C VAL A 159 -4.90 -12.93 2.59
N ALA A 160 -3.71 -12.44 2.28
CA ALA A 160 -2.44 -13.06 2.63
C ALA A 160 -2.27 -13.21 4.16
N ALA A 161 -2.69 -12.20 4.92
CA ALA A 161 -2.72 -12.24 6.39
C ALA A 161 -3.75 -13.22 6.96
N GLY A 162 -4.60 -13.82 6.12
CA GLY A 162 -5.54 -14.87 6.53
C GLY A 162 -7.01 -14.42 6.52
N ALA A 163 -7.33 -13.19 6.13
CA ALA A 163 -8.71 -12.73 6.06
C ALA A 163 -9.54 -13.59 5.07
N SER A 164 -10.74 -14.00 5.49
CA SER A 164 -11.77 -14.62 4.64
C SER A 164 -12.88 -13.64 4.25
N GLU A 165 -12.87 -12.46 4.85
CA GLU A 165 -13.80 -11.37 4.61
C GLU A 165 -13.00 -10.07 4.71
N VAL A 166 -13.08 -9.22 3.69
CA VAL A 166 -12.28 -8.00 3.58
C VAL A 166 -13.20 -6.84 3.26
N VAL A 167 -13.13 -5.77 4.04
CA VAL A 167 -13.72 -4.48 3.68
C VAL A 167 -12.60 -3.57 3.19
N THR A 168 -12.65 -3.15 1.93
CA THR A 168 -11.73 -2.16 1.37
C THR A 168 -12.45 -0.82 1.16
N VAL A 169 -11.77 0.28 1.50
CA VAL A 169 -12.25 1.63 1.21
C VAL A 169 -11.42 2.20 0.08
N LEU A 170 -12.07 2.50 -1.03
CA LEU A 170 -11.42 2.98 -2.26
C LEU A 170 -11.79 4.44 -2.51
N ASN A 171 -10.91 5.13 -3.24
CA ASN A 171 -11.21 6.39 -3.89
C ASN A 171 -10.93 6.24 -5.38
N SER A 172 -11.98 6.11 -6.19
CA SER A 172 -11.89 6.11 -7.65
C SER A 172 -12.24 7.47 -8.27
N PHE A 173 -11.78 8.57 -7.65
CA PHE A 173 -12.05 9.94 -8.08
C PHE A 173 -13.55 10.20 -8.27
N SER A 174 -13.96 10.86 -9.36
CA SER A 174 -15.36 11.19 -9.61
C SER A 174 -16.22 10.04 -10.14
N THR A 175 -15.76 8.79 -10.07
CA THR A 175 -16.41 7.62 -10.71
C THR A 175 -16.58 6.45 -9.74
N ASN A 176 -17.17 5.34 -10.22
CA ASN A 176 -17.18 4.04 -9.54
C ASN A 176 -16.30 3.03 -10.30
N ASP A 177 -15.05 3.40 -10.57
CA ASP A 177 -14.14 2.64 -11.42
C ASP A 177 -13.54 1.42 -10.67
N PRO A 178 -13.73 0.20 -11.19
CA PRO A 178 -13.18 -1.03 -10.60
C PRO A 178 -11.68 -1.25 -10.87
N ALA A 179 -11.00 -0.41 -11.66
CA ALA A 179 -9.65 -0.65 -12.19
C ALA A 179 -8.65 -1.28 -11.20
N TYR A 180 -8.50 -0.70 -10.01
CA TYR A 180 -7.56 -1.19 -8.99
C TYR A 180 -7.96 -2.54 -8.37
N VAL A 181 -9.24 -2.86 -8.35
CA VAL A 181 -9.73 -4.16 -7.87
C VAL A 181 -9.67 -5.19 -9.00
N ALA A 182 -10.11 -4.83 -10.21
CA ALA A 182 -10.17 -5.70 -11.37
C ALA A 182 -8.79 -6.29 -11.75
N GLN A 183 -7.70 -5.52 -11.59
CA GLN A 183 -6.33 -6.02 -11.81
C GLN A 183 -5.92 -7.22 -10.93
N LEU A 184 -6.62 -7.45 -9.81
CA LEU A 184 -6.36 -8.59 -8.93
C LEU A 184 -6.90 -9.92 -9.50
N PHE A 185 -7.68 -9.86 -10.58
CA PHE A 185 -8.43 -10.96 -11.16
C PHE A 185 -7.91 -11.33 -12.56
N PRO A 186 -8.15 -12.57 -13.03
CA PRO A 186 -7.71 -13.00 -14.34
C PRO A 186 -8.41 -12.21 -15.46
N ASN A 187 -7.71 -12.09 -16.59
CA ASN A 187 -8.17 -11.39 -17.80
C ASN A 187 -8.42 -9.88 -17.61
N ALA A 188 -7.83 -9.26 -16.58
CA ALA A 188 -7.83 -7.81 -16.45
C ALA A 188 -7.19 -7.16 -17.68
N THR A 189 -7.90 -6.20 -18.27
CA THR A 189 -7.41 -5.42 -19.43
C THR A 189 -6.82 -4.08 -19.00
N THR A 190 -7.13 -3.64 -17.79
CA THR A 190 -6.57 -2.43 -17.19
C THR A 190 -5.05 -2.51 -17.19
N PRO A 191 -4.36 -1.53 -17.81
CA PRO A 191 -2.91 -1.51 -17.80
C PRO A 191 -2.43 -1.32 -16.37
N LEU A 192 -1.45 -2.14 -15.98
CA LEU A 192 -0.74 -1.89 -14.73
C LEU A 192 -0.03 -0.54 -14.81
N LYS A 193 0.02 0.15 -13.67
CA LYS A 193 0.80 1.37 -13.54
C LYS A 193 2.27 1.10 -13.92
N PRO A 194 2.98 2.05 -14.56
CA PRO A 194 4.41 1.93 -14.81
C PRO A 194 5.19 1.51 -13.56
N GLY A 195 6.14 0.60 -13.73
CA GLY A 195 6.96 0.06 -12.63
C GLY A 195 6.34 -1.07 -11.81
N VAL A 196 5.05 -1.38 -12.00
CA VAL A 196 4.39 -2.50 -11.30
C VAL A 196 4.71 -3.84 -11.99
N PRO A 197 5.35 -4.81 -11.30
CA PRO A 197 5.67 -6.11 -11.86
C PRO A 197 4.40 -6.93 -12.14
N ARG A 198 4.27 -7.45 -13.36
CA ARG A 198 3.13 -8.29 -13.77
C ARG A 198 2.99 -9.56 -12.95
N GLN A 199 4.09 -10.07 -12.40
CA GLN A 199 4.14 -11.30 -11.60
C GLN A 199 3.39 -11.18 -10.26
N LEU A 200 3.05 -9.96 -9.84
CA LEU A 200 2.21 -9.72 -8.67
C LEU A 200 0.75 -10.14 -8.92
N PHE A 201 0.34 -10.35 -10.17
CA PHE A 201 -1.05 -10.64 -10.53
C PHE A 201 -1.18 -11.93 -11.36
N PRO A 202 -2.34 -12.61 -11.29
CA PRO A 202 -3.48 -12.27 -10.45
C PRO A 202 -3.30 -12.74 -8.99
N VAL A 203 -4.14 -12.20 -8.10
CA VAL A 203 -4.23 -12.62 -6.68
C VAL A 203 -5.39 -13.59 -6.49
N PHE A 204 -6.43 -13.48 -7.32
CA PHE A 204 -7.58 -14.36 -7.36
C PHE A 204 -7.61 -15.12 -8.68
N GLU A 205 -8.11 -16.35 -8.68
CA GLU A 205 -8.37 -17.13 -9.90
C GLU A 205 -9.83 -17.09 -10.33
N PHE A 206 -10.73 -16.58 -9.49
CA PHE A 206 -12.14 -16.39 -9.77
C PHE A 206 -12.72 -15.22 -8.95
N PRO A 207 -13.70 -14.46 -9.47
CA PRO A 207 -14.20 -14.49 -10.86
C PRO A 207 -13.22 -13.85 -11.85
N ALA A 208 -13.60 -13.73 -13.13
CA ALA A 208 -12.83 -12.93 -14.09
C ALA A 208 -13.03 -11.43 -13.85
N ALA A 209 -12.05 -10.61 -14.27
CA ALA A 209 -12.09 -9.16 -14.11
C ALA A 209 -13.40 -8.52 -14.62
N ALA A 210 -13.91 -8.95 -15.78
CA ALA A 210 -15.18 -8.45 -16.34
C ALA A 210 -16.40 -8.67 -15.42
N ALA A 211 -16.41 -9.75 -14.64
CA ALA A 211 -17.49 -10.00 -13.67
C ALA A 211 -17.36 -9.08 -12.44
N VAL A 212 -16.12 -8.74 -12.04
CA VAL A 212 -15.86 -7.75 -10.99
C VAL A 212 -16.30 -6.36 -11.46
N GLU A 213 -16.00 -5.99 -12.71
CA GLU A 213 -16.44 -4.74 -13.31
C GLU A 213 -17.98 -4.66 -13.35
N ALA A 214 -18.65 -5.74 -13.76
CA ALA A 214 -20.10 -5.84 -13.74
C ALA A 214 -20.67 -5.73 -12.31
N ALA A 215 -20.00 -6.32 -11.31
CA ALA A 215 -20.40 -6.19 -9.91
C ALA A 215 -20.34 -4.73 -9.44
N PHE A 216 -19.29 -3.98 -9.78
CA PHE A 216 -19.19 -2.55 -9.48
C PHE A 216 -20.34 -1.75 -10.12
N GLY A 217 -20.70 -2.07 -11.37
CA GLY A 217 -21.86 -1.46 -12.03
C GLY A 217 -23.20 -1.71 -11.33
N ALA A 218 -23.28 -2.76 -10.50
CA ALA A 218 -24.47 -3.12 -9.72
C ALA A 218 -24.41 -2.66 -8.26
N PHE A 219 -23.33 -2.01 -7.82
CA PHE A 219 -23.22 -1.53 -6.44
C PHE A 219 -24.30 -0.51 -6.10
N GLN A 220 -24.74 -0.57 -4.85
CA GLN A 220 -25.66 0.43 -4.31
C GLN A 220 -24.92 1.75 -4.17
N THR A 221 -25.61 2.85 -4.47
CA THR A 221 -25.04 4.21 -4.36
C THR A 221 -25.90 5.03 -3.43
N LEU A 222 -25.29 5.69 -2.45
CA LEU A 222 -25.96 6.60 -1.56
C LEU A 222 -26.32 7.91 -2.28
N GLN A 223 -27.46 8.48 -1.94
CA GLN A 223 -27.82 9.82 -2.38
C GLN A 223 -26.93 10.85 -1.69
N LEU A 224 -26.09 11.53 -2.43
CA LEU A 224 -25.19 12.54 -1.87
C LEU A 224 -25.97 13.67 -1.18
N ALA A 225 -25.40 14.21 -0.11
CA ALA A 225 -25.98 15.34 0.59
C ALA A 225 -26.14 16.55 -0.35
N PRO A 226 -27.26 17.31 -0.26
CA PRO A 226 -27.44 18.51 -1.07
C PRO A 226 -26.27 19.49 -0.90
N GLY A 227 -25.72 19.97 -2.02
CA GLY A 227 -24.58 20.88 -2.02
C GLY A 227 -23.21 20.22 -1.89
N SER A 228 -23.12 18.88 -1.96
CA SER A 228 -21.83 18.19 -2.04
C SER A 228 -21.02 18.69 -3.23
N THR A 229 -19.85 19.25 -2.95
CA THR A 229 -18.96 19.86 -3.93
C THR A 229 -17.85 18.89 -4.30
N TYR A 230 -17.26 18.19 -3.32
CA TYR A 230 -16.08 17.35 -3.53
C TYR A 230 -16.41 15.87 -3.64
N LEU A 231 -17.37 15.38 -2.86
CA LEU A 231 -17.87 14.01 -2.92
C LEU A 231 -18.71 13.84 -4.19
N LYS A 232 -18.36 12.84 -5.01
CA LYS A 232 -19.02 12.58 -6.30
C LYS A 232 -19.66 11.21 -6.38
N VAL A 233 -19.11 10.24 -5.66
CA VAL A 233 -19.62 8.87 -5.61
C VAL A 233 -19.50 8.37 -4.18
N PHE A 234 -20.56 7.72 -3.71
CA PHE A 234 -20.52 6.94 -2.49
C PHE A 234 -21.24 5.63 -2.76
N ALA A 235 -20.50 4.66 -3.26
CA ALA A 235 -21.01 3.36 -3.67
C ALA A 235 -20.47 2.24 -2.80
N PHE A 236 -21.27 1.19 -2.61
CA PHE A 236 -20.81 0.01 -1.90
C PHE A 236 -21.50 -1.25 -2.41
N GLY A 237 -20.79 -2.36 -2.25
CA GLY A 237 -21.31 -3.67 -2.59
C GLY A 237 -20.33 -4.75 -2.22
N SER A 238 -20.63 -5.97 -2.64
CA SER A 238 -19.85 -7.13 -2.24
C SER A 238 -19.88 -8.20 -3.32
N PHE A 239 -18.82 -8.98 -3.39
CA PHE A 239 -18.73 -10.15 -4.24
C PHE A 239 -17.78 -11.17 -3.61
N GLN A 240 -17.89 -12.41 -4.06
CA GLN A 240 -16.99 -13.48 -3.63
C GLN A 240 -15.87 -13.67 -4.64
N ALA A 241 -14.70 -14.03 -4.13
CA ALA A 241 -13.52 -14.35 -4.91
C ALA A 241 -12.88 -15.65 -4.43
N VAL A 242 -12.13 -16.33 -5.30
CA VAL A 242 -11.33 -17.50 -4.96
C VAL A 242 -9.87 -17.18 -5.19
N THR A 243 -9.04 -17.36 -4.16
CA THR A 243 -7.61 -17.03 -4.22
C THR A 243 -6.87 -17.89 -5.25
N ALA A 244 -5.93 -17.27 -5.97
CA ALA A 244 -4.91 -17.97 -6.72
C ALA A 244 -3.71 -18.30 -5.80
N GLU A 245 -2.81 -19.16 -6.29
CA GLU A 245 -1.50 -19.28 -5.68
C GLU A 245 -0.65 -18.07 -6.10
N ASN A 246 -0.17 -17.27 -5.15
CA ASN A 246 0.69 -16.13 -5.44
C ASN A 246 1.80 -16.02 -4.39
N PRO A 247 3.03 -16.45 -4.68
CA PRO A 247 4.11 -16.48 -3.69
C PRO A 247 4.59 -15.09 -3.27
N TYR A 248 4.35 -14.04 -4.07
CA TYR A 248 4.76 -12.67 -3.73
C TYR A 248 3.90 -12.08 -2.62
N PHE A 249 2.61 -12.40 -2.62
CA PHE A 249 1.70 -12.06 -1.52
C PHE A 249 1.57 -13.18 -0.49
N GLY A 250 1.99 -14.42 -0.79
CA GLY A 250 1.85 -15.56 0.11
C GLY A 250 0.43 -16.10 0.19
N THR A 251 -0.39 -15.83 -0.83
CA THR A 251 -1.74 -16.39 -0.91
C THR A 251 -1.69 -17.81 -1.47
N ARG A 252 -2.50 -18.68 -0.86
CA ARG A 252 -2.66 -20.08 -1.29
C ARG A 252 -3.90 -20.21 -2.14
N ARG A 253 -3.84 -21.05 -3.19
CA ARG A 253 -5.00 -21.33 -4.04
C ARG A 253 -6.22 -21.85 -3.27
N GLY A 254 -7.42 -21.47 -3.71
CA GLY A 254 -8.67 -22.19 -3.42
C GLY A 254 -9.44 -21.71 -2.19
N ARG A 255 -9.04 -20.59 -1.55
CA ARG A 255 -9.80 -20.00 -0.45
C ARG A 255 -10.88 -19.10 -1.01
N THR A 256 -12.12 -19.30 -0.59
CA THR A 256 -13.20 -18.34 -0.86
C THR A 256 -13.08 -17.16 0.10
N VAL A 257 -13.10 -15.95 -0.46
CA VAL A 257 -13.01 -14.68 0.26
C VAL A 257 -14.21 -13.82 -0.13
N THR A 258 -14.88 -13.23 0.84
CA THR A 258 -15.88 -12.19 0.60
C THR A 258 -15.18 -10.83 0.59
N ILE A 259 -15.35 -10.06 -0.49
CA ILE A 259 -14.78 -8.73 -0.62
C ILE A 259 -15.95 -7.74 -0.60
N HIS A 260 -15.94 -6.86 0.39
CA HIS A 260 -16.80 -5.68 0.46
C HIS A 260 -16.00 -4.48 -0.01
N VAL A 261 -16.59 -3.73 -0.94
CA VAL A 261 -15.99 -2.49 -1.43
C VAL A 261 -16.85 -1.34 -0.96
N LEU A 262 -16.20 -0.37 -0.34
CA LEU A 262 -16.75 0.95 -0.06
C LEU A 262 -16.00 1.97 -0.92
N ASN A 263 -16.59 2.37 -2.04
CA ASN A 263 -16.00 3.37 -2.91
C ASN A 263 -16.50 4.77 -2.56
N ILE A 264 -15.59 5.60 -2.04
CA ILE A 264 -15.81 7.01 -1.71
C ILE A 264 -15.04 7.83 -2.73
N GLY A 265 -15.70 8.10 -3.84
CA GLY A 265 -15.14 8.86 -4.95
C GLY A 265 -15.22 10.36 -4.72
N ALA A 266 -14.07 11.04 -4.77
CA ALA A 266 -13.99 12.50 -4.63
C ALA A 266 -13.20 13.17 -5.77
N GLU A 267 -13.51 14.43 -6.06
CA GLU A 267 -12.77 15.24 -7.04
C GLU A 267 -11.38 15.69 -6.51
N LEU A 268 -11.11 15.46 -5.22
CA LEU A 268 -9.81 15.76 -4.61
C LEU A 268 -8.77 14.71 -5.02
N SER A 269 -7.57 15.20 -5.34
CA SER A 269 -6.41 14.34 -5.59
C SER A 269 -5.42 14.39 -4.42
N ILE A 270 -4.73 13.28 -4.18
CA ILE A 270 -3.62 13.21 -3.21
C ILE A 270 -2.34 13.90 -3.71
N GLY A 271 -2.35 14.44 -4.94
CA GLY A 271 -1.20 15.07 -5.59
C GLY A 271 -1.33 16.58 -5.76
N PHE A 272 -0.17 17.22 -6.02
CA PHE A 272 0.04 18.59 -6.52
C PHE A 272 -1.02 19.65 -6.23
N PHE A 273 -0.70 20.57 -5.31
CA PHE A 273 -1.40 21.85 -5.10
C PHE A 273 -2.86 21.76 -4.65
N GLU A 274 -3.33 20.59 -4.18
CA GLU A 274 -4.64 20.50 -3.55
C GLU A 274 -4.67 21.34 -2.26
N ASN A 275 -5.78 22.04 -2.04
CA ASN A 275 -5.97 22.78 -0.80
C ASN A 275 -6.41 21.81 0.29
N PHE A 276 -5.54 21.52 1.26
CA PHE A 276 -5.83 20.62 2.38
C PHE A 276 -7.10 20.99 3.15
N ALA A 277 -7.52 22.26 3.14
CA ALA A 277 -8.79 22.68 3.74
C ALA A 277 -10.01 22.02 3.07
N HIS A 278 -9.93 21.67 1.78
CA HIS A 278 -11.01 20.99 1.06
C HIS A 278 -11.27 19.58 1.60
N TYR A 279 -10.28 18.91 2.19
CA TYR A 279 -10.49 17.60 2.80
C TYR A 279 -11.43 17.66 4.01
N ALA A 280 -11.42 18.76 4.77
CA ALA A 280 -12.39 18.96 5.85
C ALA A 280 -13.82 19.06 5.29
N SER A 281 -14.00 19.77 4.18
CA SER A 281 -15.28 19.83 3.47
C SER A 281 -15.70 18.46 2.94
N LEU A 282 -14.80 17.71 2.32
CA LEU A 282 -15.08 16.34 1.85
C LEU A 282 -15.54 15.43 3.01
N LEU A 283 -14.85 15.45 4.15
CA LEU A 283 -15.26 14.68 5.33
C LEU A 283 -16.65 15.09 5.84
N GLN A 284 -16.95 16.39 5.83
CA GLN A 284 -18.28 16.89 6.18
C GLN A 284 -19.36 16.40 5.20
N GLU A 285 -19.08 16.38 3.90
CA GLU A 285 -20.00 15.88 2.86
C GLU A 285 -20.24 14.38 2.99
N ILE A 286 -19.20 13.58 3.28
CA ILE A 286 -19.30 12.14 3.59
C ILE A 286 -20.21 11.95 4.81
N ALA A 287 -19.96 12.68 5.90
CA ALA A 287 -20.75 12.57 7.12
C ALA A 287 -22.22 12.98 6.93
N LEU A 288 -22.48 14.05 6.16
CA LEU A 288 -23.85 14.48 5.84
C LEU A 288 -24.55 13.47 4.95
N THR A 289 -23.85 12.88 3.97
CA THR A 289 -24.39 11.84 3.09
C THR A 289 -24.80 10.61 3.90
N LEU A 290 -23.94 10.12 4.80
CA LEU A 290 -24.24 8.98 5.68
C LEU A 290 -25.44 9.24 6.61
N ARG A 291 -25.66 10.50 7.01
CA ARG A 291 -26.74 10.90 7.92
C ARG A 291 -28.02 11.34 7.22
N ALA A 292 -28.02 11.42 5.88
CA ALA A 292 -29.18 11.88 5.13
C ALA A 292 -30.35 10.90 5.32
N PRO A 293 -31.59 11.38 5.57
CA PRO A 293 -32.74 10.50 5.77
C PRO A 293 -32.98 9.50 4.63
N ALA A 294 -32.70 9.91 3.39
CA ALA A 294 -32.83 9.06 2.20
C ALA A 294 -31.88 7.85 2.19
N ASN A 295 -30.77 7.92 2.93
CA ASN A 295 -29.76 6.87 3.01
C ASN A 295 -29.90 6.01 4.26
N LYS A 296 -30.82 6.34 5.17
CA LYS A 296 -30.90 5.72 6.50
C LYS A 296 -30.98 4.20 6.43
N GLU A 297 -31.85 3.67 5.58
CA GLU A 297 -32.04 2.22 5.41
C GLU A 297 -30.75 1.56 4.89
N LEU A 298 -30.20 2.03 3.77
CA LEU A 298 -28.95 1.52 3.20
C LEU A 298 -27.77 1.58 4.18
N VAL A 299 -27.66 2.65 4.96
CA VAL A 299 -26.58 2.82 5.94
C VAL A 299 -26.76 1.86 7.12
N GLU A 300 -27.95 1.79 7.71
CA GLU A 300 -28.17 0.98 8.91
C GLU A 300 -28.24 -0.53 8.61
N GLU A 301 -28.80 -0.91 7.46
CA GLU A 301 -29.06 -2.31 7.11
C GLU A 301 -27.95 -2.94 6.26
N ASN A 302 -27.22 -2.16 5.46
CA ASN A 302 -26.19 -2.71 4.58
C ASN A 302 -24.77 -2.25 4.94
N LEU A 303 -24.53 -0.96 5.16
CA LEU A 303 -23.17 -0.45 5.37
C LEU A 303 -22.66 -0.67 6.80
N ARG A 304 -23.45 -0.30 7.81
CA ARG A 304 -23.07 -0.41 9.22
C ARG A 304 -22.73 -1.85 9.62
N PRO A 305 -23.47 -2.89 9.20
CA PRO A 305 -23.11 -4.27 9.53
C PRO A 305 -21.75 -4.72 9.02
N LEU A 306 -21.20 -4.11 7.95
CA LEU A 306 -19.87 -4.45 7.44
C LEU A 306 -18.75 -4.14 8.46
N PHE A 307 -18.97 -3.17 9.35
CA PHE A 307 -17.96 -2.73 10.32
C PHE A 307 -18.23 -3.24 11.74
N TYR A 308 -19.51 -3.38 12.10
CA TYR A 308 -19.90 -3.69 13.49
C TYR A 308 -20.53 -5.08 13.65
N GLY A 309 -20.68 -5.83 12.55
CA GLY A 309 -21.46 -7.05 12.51
C GLY A 309 -22.97 -6.79 12.62
N THR A 310 -23.76 -7.86 12.55
CA THR A 310 -25.16 -7.81 12.96
C THR A 310 -25.24 -7.77 14.48
N ALA A 311 -26.25 -7.10 15.04
CA ALA A 311 -26.39 -6.93 16.48
C ALA A 311 -26.32 -8.28 17.22
N GLY A 312 -25.18 -8.55 17.88
CA GLY A 312 -24.92 -9.80 18.61
C GLY A 312 -23.61 -10.52 18.24
N ALA A 313 -22.99 -10.23 17.09
CA ALA A 313 -21.71 -10.81 16.69
C ALA A 313 -20.57 -9.81 16.94
N ARG A 314 -19.70 -10.08 17.92
CA ARG A 314 -18.45 -9.32 18.06
C ARG A 314 -17.43 -9.86 17.07
N HIS A 315 -17.13 -9.10 16.02
CA HIS A 315 -15.94 -9.34 15.21
C HIS A 315 -14.80 -8.46 15.70
N ALA A 316 -13.58 -9.02 15.74
CA ALA A 316 -12.37 -8.21 15.84
C ALA A 316 -12.17 -7.54 14.48
N VAL A 317 -12.20 -6.21 14.43
CA VAL A 317 -11.82 -5.45 13.25
C VAL A 317 -10.33 -5.19 13.36
N ASP A 318 -9.53 -5.98 12.65
CA ASP A 318 -8.10 -5.73 12.52
C ASP A 318 -7.89 -4.72 11.38
N ILE A 319 -7.54 -3.48 11.74
CA ILE A 319 -7.16 -2.45 10.77
C ILE A 319 -5.68 -2.63 10.46
N MET A 320 -5.37 -3.14 9.26
CA MET A 320 -4.02 -3.11 8.71
C MET A 320 -3.77 -1.74 8.07
N VAL A 321 -2.62 -1.13 8.33
CA VAL A 321 -2.20 0.19 7.84
C VAL A 321 -0.93 0.04 7.01
#